data_AF-A0A2E9PP89-F1
#
_entry.id   AF-A0A2E9PP89-F1
#
_cell.length_a   1.000
_cell.length_b   1.000
_cell.length_c   1.000
_cell.angle_alpha   90.00
_cell.angle_beta   90.00
_cell.angle_gamma   90.00
#
_symmetry.space_group_name_H-M   'P 1'
#
loop_
_entity.id
_entity.type
_entity.pdbx_description
1 polymer ?
#
loop_
_entity_poly.entity_id
_entity_poly.type
_entity_poly.pdbx_seq_one_letter_code
_entity_poly.pdbx_strand_id
1 'polypeptide(L)'
;MNKVQSKEIVGRGTREGATLFRDWFQDLTKKAEEGETAAYVFVMGSLAEILRVFDLPMVFPEINSLQTAVRHVADDYLDTAEDYGYSPDICGYVKADC
;
A
#
# COMPACT_ATOMS: atom_id res chain seq x y z
N MET A 1 34.34 -3.74 13.60
CA MET A 1 33.02 -4.33 13.28
C MET A 1 33.19 -5.73 12.73
N ASN A 2 32.62 -6.75 13.37
CA ASN A 2 32.68 -8.15 12.89
C ASN A 2 31.83 -8.32 11.61
N LYS A 3 32.34 -9.10 10.64
CA LYS A 3 31.67 -9.42 9.35
C LYS A 3 30.25 -10.00 9.47
N VAL A 4 29.92 -10.57 10.63
CA VAL A 4 28.58 -11.11 10.96
C VAL A 4 27.57 -9.97 11.16
N GLN A 5 27.98 -8.92 11.88
CA GLN A 5 27.12 -7.77 12.20
C GLN A 5 26.81 -6.91 10.95
N SER A 6 27.75 -6.84 10.00
CA SER A 6 27.51 -6.17 8.71
C SER A 6 26.49 -6.90 7.83
N LYS A 7 26.41 -8.24 7.90
CA LYS A 7 25.41 -9.01 7.14
C LYS A 7 24.00 -8.88 7.73
N GLU A 8 23.87 -8.71 9.05
CA GLU A 8 22.58 -8.47 9.68
C GLU A 8 21.99 -7.11 9.29
N ILE A 9 22.82 -6.07 9.22
CA ILE A 9 22.40 -4.70 8.85
C ILE A 9 21.98 -4.63 7.38
N VAL A 10 22.72 -5.30 6.48
CA VAL A 10 22.41 -5.30 5.05
C VAL A 10 21.12 -6.10 4.78
N GLY A 11 20.14 -5.46 4.14
CA GLY A 11 18.83 -6.05 3.85
C GLY A 11 17.87 -6.10 5.05
N ARG A 12 18.25 -5.56 6.22
CA ARG A 12 17.35 -5.45 7.39
C ARG A 12 16.07 -4.69 7.04
N GLY A 13 16.21 -3.52 6.40
CA GLY A 13 15.07 -2.67 6.02
C GLY A 13 14.08 -3.39 5.11
N THR A 14 14.57 -4.15 4.13
CA THR A 14 13.71 -4.96 3.25
C THR A 14 13.00 -6.07 4.02
N ARG A 15 13.71 -6.79 4.90
CA ARG A 15 13.11 -7.89 5.68
C ARG A 15 12.07 -7.39 6.67
N GLU A 16 12.43 -6.42 7.50
CA GLU A 16 11.54 -5.84 8.51
C GLU A 16 10.38 -5.08 7.86
N GLY A 17 10.67 -4.28 6.84
CA GLY A 17 9.64 -3.58 6.07
C GLY A 17 8.64 -4.55 5.45
N ALA A 18 9.10 -5.62 4.81
CA ALA A 18 8.21 -6.62 4.25
C ALA A 18 7.33 -7.32 5.30
N THR A 19 7.83 -7.52 6.51
CA THR A 19 7.01 -8.04 7.63
C THR A 19 5.95 -7.03 8.05
N LEU A 20 6.33 -5.78 8.29
CA LEU A 20 5.39 -4.72 8.65
C LEU A 20 4.29 -4.51 7.60
N PHE A 21 4.64 -4.56 6.32
CA PHE A 21 3.66 -4.49 5.23
C PHE A 21 2.70 -5.68 5.24
N ARG A 22 3.20 -6.91 5.42
CA ARG A 22 2.35 -8.10 5.49
C ARG A 22 1.38 -8.03 6.65
N ASP A 23 1.86 -7.67 7.83
CA ASP A 23 1.04 -7.59 9.04
C ASP A 23 -0.06 -6.53 8.87
N TRP A 24 0.28 -5.38 8.26
CA TRP A 24 -0.70 -4.33 7.95
C TRP A 24 -1.76 -4.77 6.94
N PHE A 25 -1.37 -5.41 5.83
CA PHE A 25 -2.35 -5.93 4.85
C PHE A 25 -3.26 -7.02 5.44
N GLN A 26 -2.72 -7.88 6.31
CA GLN A 26 -3.50 -8.90 7.01
C GLN A 26 -4.52 -8.28 7.98
N ASP A 27 -4.12 -7.26 8.74
CA ASP A 27 -5.02 -6.52 9.62
C ASP A 27 -6.16 -5.85 8.84
N LEU A 28 -5.84 -5.19 7.71
CA LEU A 28 -6.84 -4.59 6.82
C LEU A 28 -7.81 -5.62 6.25
N THR A 29 -7.31 -6.78 5.84
CA THR A 29 -8.14 -7.87 5.30
C THR A 29 -9.12 -8.37 6.36
N LYS A 30 -8.62 -8.65 7.57
CA LYS A 30 -9.43 -9.11 8.69
C LYS A 30 -10.52 -8.09 9.04
N LYS A 31 -10.17 -6.80 9.13
CA LYS A 31 -11.13 -5.73 9.43
C LYS A 31 -12.22 -5.61 8.36
N ALA A 32 -11.86 -5.78 7.09
CA ALA A 32 -12.84 -5.82 6.01
C ALA A 32 -13.79 -7.03 6.11
N GLU A 33 -13.27 -8.21 6.48
CA GLU A 33 -14.08 -9.42 6.73
C GLU A 33 -15.03 -9.26 7.93
N GLU A 34 -14.61 -8.51 8.95
CA GLU A 34 -15.42 -8.16 10.13
C GLU A 34 -16.43 -7.03 9.85
N GLY A 35 -16.40 -6.43 8.65
CA GLY A 35 -17.29 -5.34 8.25
C GLY A 35 -16.92 -3.99 8.85
N GLU A 36 -15.70 -3.82 9.35
CA GLU A 36 -15.19 -2.54 9.82
C GLU A 36 -14.88 -1.59 8.65
N THR A 37 -14.95 -0.29 8.92
CA THR A 37 -14.62 0.76 7.95
C THR A 37 -13.16 1.15 8.03
N ALA A 38 -12.56 1.47 6.87
CA ALA A 38 -11.22 2.03 6.80
C ALA A 38 -11.19 3.41 6.14
N ALA A 39 -10.25 4.24 6.58
CA ALA A 39 -10.00 5.57 6.04
C ALA A 39 -9.13 5.46 4.79
N TYR A 40 -9.63 6.00 3.68
CA TYR A 40 -8.88 6.13 2.44
C TYR A 40 -8.10 7.44 2.43
N VAL A 41 -6.77 7.37 2.44
CA VAL A 41 -5.93 8.57 2.62
C VAL A 41 -4.73 8.52 1.68
N PHE A 42 -4.49 9.62 0.96
CA PHE A 42 -3.30 9.77 0.14
C PHE A 42 -2.03 9.92 0.99
N VAL A 43 -0.95 9.29 0.57
CA VAL A 43 0.37 9.34 1.24
C VAL A 43 0.85 10.78 1.40
N MET A 44 0.57 11.66 0.43
CA MET A 44 0.99 13.07 0.46
C MET A 44 0.19 13.94 1.45
N GLY A 45 -0.93 13.44 1.97
CA GLY A 45 -1.83 14.16 2.89
C GLY A 45 -1.91 13.54 4.28
N SER A 46 -0.82 12.94 4.78
CA SER A 46 -0.81 12.10 5.99
C SER A 46 -1.41 12.79 7.21
N LEU A 47 -2.69 12.50 7.48
CA LEU A 47 -3.36 12.65 8.77
C LEU A 47 -3.24 11.36 9.58
N ALA A 48 -2.21 10.56 9.29
CA ALA A 48 -2.10 9.20 9.79
C ALA A 48 -2.05 9.15 11.32
N GLU A 49 -1.36 10.11 11.93
CA GLU A 49 -1.28 10.26 13.38
C GLU A 49 -2.65 10.54 14.00
N ILE A 50 -3.49 11.36 13.35
CA ILE A 50 -4.82 11.70 13.85
C ILE A 50 -5.73 10.48 13.75
N LEU A 51 -5.77 9.82 12.60
CA LEU A 51 -6.63 8.66 12.37
C LEU A 51 -6.26 7.48 13.27
N ARG A 52 -4.96 7.29 13.51
CA ARG A 52 -4.45 6.23 14.37
C ARG A 52 -4.80 6.42 15.84
N VAL A 53 -5.01 7.65 16.31
CA VAL A 53 -5.51 7.92 17.68
C VAL A 53 -6.97 7.50 17.85
N PHE A 54 -7.73 7.42 16.76
CA PHE A 54 -9.13 6.96 16.76
C PHE A 54 -9.27 5.48 16.38
N ASP A 55 -8.16 4.71 16.38
CA ASP A 55 -8.12 3.30 15.97
C ASP A 55 -8.70 3.04 14.57
N LEU A 56 -8.71 4.07 13.71
CA LEU A 56 -9.18 3.94 12.34
C LEU A 56 -8.10 3.27 11.49
N PRO A 57 -8.41 2.10 10.89
CA PRO A 57 -7.51 1.49 9.93
C PRO A 57 -7.39 2.40 8.70
N MET A 58 -6.21 2.48 8.12
CA MET A 58 -5.92 3.36 6.97
C MET A 58 -5.51 2.52 5.78
N VAL A 59 -6.00 2.90 4.61
CA VAL A 59 -5.61 2.34 3.32
C VAL A 59 -4.97 3.45 2.48
N PHE A 60 -3.84 3.13 1.86
CA PHE A 60 -3.06 4.05 1.03
C PHE A 60 -3.11 3.60 -0.44
N PRO A 61 -3.90 4.28 -1.30
CA PRO A 61 -4.01 3.97 -2.73
C PRO A 61 -2.66 3.87 -3.45
N GLU A 62 -1.71 4.73 -3.11
CA GLU A 62 -0.38 4.73 -3.70
C GLU A 62 0.41 3.45 -3.38
N ILE A 63 0.20 2.87 -2.19
CA ILE A 63 0.86 1.62 -1.81
C ILE A 63 0.19 0.43 -2.49
N ASN A 64 -1.14 0.42 -2.54
CA ASN A 64 -1.90 -0.67 -3.16
C ASN A 64 -1.59 -0.77 -4.67
N SER A 65 -1.65 0.34 -5.38
CA SER A 65 -1.27 0.42 -6.80
C SER A 65 0.19 0.08 -7.08
N LEU A 66 1.13 0.43 -6.20
CA LEU A 66 2.52 -0.03 -6.34
C LEU A 66 2.64 -1.54 -6.16
N GLN A 67 1.85 -2.15 -5.27
CA GLN A 67 1.83 -3.61 -5.12
C GLN A 67 1.26 -4.31 -6.35
N THR A 68 0.23 -3.76 -6.99
CA THR A 68 -0.32 -4.30 -8.25
C THR A 68 0.68 -4.17 -9.40
N ALA A 69 1.40 -3.06 -9.47
CA ALA A 69 2.48 -2.85 -10.45
C ALA A 69 3.64 -3.83 -10.26
N VAL A 70 4.12 -4.02 -9.03
CA VAL A 70 5.19 -4.99 -8.73
C VAL A 70 4.77 -6.43 -9.04
N ARG A 71 3.49 -6.74 -8.92
CA ARG A 71 2.93 -8.06 -9.25
C ARG A 71 2.60 -8.23 -10.74
N HIS A 72 2.85 -7.22 -11.59
CA HIS A 72 2.51 -7.20 -13.01
C HIS A 72 1.02 -7.46 -13.27
N VAL A 73 0.15 -6.96 -12.38
CA VAL A 73 -1.31 -7.01 -12.55
C VAL A 73 -1.92 -5.63 -12.71
N ALA A 74 -1.10 -4.56 -12.71
CA ALA A 74 -1.59 -3.19 -12.87
C ALA A 74 -2.14 -2.92 -14.27
N ASP A 75 -1.61 -3.57 -15.30
CA ASP A 75 -1.96 -3.29 -16.71
C ASP A 75 -3.47 -3.47 -16.96
N ASP A 76 -4.06 -4.56 -16.47
CA ASP A 76 -5.51 -4.82 -16.59
C ASP A 76 -6.37 -3.72 -15.95
N TYR A 77 -5.94 -3.18 -14.80
CA TYR A 77 -6.65 -2.09 -14.12
C TYR A 77 -6.47 -0.75 -14.84
N LEU A 78 -5.27 -0.50 -15.40
CA LEU A 78 -5.00 0.71 -16.18
C LEU A 78 -5.85 0.75 -17.46
N ASP A 79 -5.90 -0.37 -18.19
CA ASP A 79 -6.69 -0.51 -19.41
C ASP A 79 -8.18 -0.30 -19.12
N THR A 80 -8.69 -0.92 -18.05
CA THR A 80 -10.10 -0.74 -17.62
C THR A 80 -10.41 0.71 -17.27
N ALA A 81 -9.50 1.42 -16.61
CA ALA A 81 -9.69 2.83 -16.27
C ALA A 81 -9.66 3.73 -17.52
N GLU A 82 -8.76 3.47 -18.46
CA GLU A 82 -8.67 4.22 -19.71
C GLU A 82 -9.91 4.01 -20.60
N ASP A 83 -10.42 2.77 -20.66
CA ASP A 83 -11.69 2.45 -21.30
C ASP A 83 -12.89 3.17 -20.65
N TYR A 84 -12.82 3.39 -19.32
CA TYR A 84 -13.82 4.16 -18.59
C TYR A 84 -13.73 5.69 -18.84
N GLY A 85 -12.69 6.14 -19.57
CA GLY A 85 -12.49 7.54 -19.95
C GLY A 85 -11.50 8.31 -19.08
N TYR A 86 -10.72 7.64 -18.24
CA TYR A 86 -9.61 8.28 -17.56
C TYR A 86 -8.49 8.61 -18.55
N SER A 87 -7.93 9.83 -18.46
CA SER A 87 -6.82 10.22 -19.34
C SER A 87 -5.58 9.36 -19.07
N PRO A 88 -4.84 8.92 -20.11
CA PRO A 88 -3.59 8.19 -19.94
C PRO A 88 -2.54 9.01 -19.17
N ASP A 89 -2.66 10.34 -19.17
CA ASP A 89 -1.71 11.28 -18.55
C ASP A 89 -1.88 11.45 -17.03
N ILE A 90 -2.88 10.82 -16.41
CA ILE A 90 -3.06 10.88 -14.95
C ILE A 90 -2.23 9.80 -14.25
N CYS A 91 -1.89 10.05 -12.98
CA CYS A 91 -1.01 9.15 -12.24
C CYS A 91 -1.60 7.75 -12.09
N GLY A 92 -0.77 6.72 -12.33
CA GLY A 92 -1.20 5.32 -12.35
C GLY A 92 -1.84 4.84 -11.05
N TYR A 93 -1.50 5.41 -9.89
CA TYR A 93 -2.15 5.02 -8.63
C TYR A 93 -3.62 5.43 -8.54
N VAL A 94 -4.05 6.42 -9.32
CA VAL A 94 -5.46 6.83 -9.40
C VAL A 94 -6.26 5.85 -10.26
N LYS A 95 -5.59 5.18 -11.20
CA LYS A 95 -6.19 4.24 -12.16
C LYS A 95 -6.14 2.79 -11.66
N ALA A 96 -5.00 2.36 -11.11
CA ALA A 96 -4.68 0.97 -10.76
C ALA A 96 -5.11 0.54 -9.35
N ASP A 97 -5.90 1.37 -8.67
CA ASP A 97 -6.34 1.15 -7.30
C ASP A 97 -7.85 0.84 -7.20
N CYS A 98 -8.51 0.67 -8.36
CA CYS A 98 -9.92 0.33 -8.48
C CYS A 98 -10.21 -1.16 -8.22
#